data_AF-A0A0L8VUV9-F1
#
_entry.id   AF-A0A0L8VUV9-F1
#
_cell.length_a   1.000
_cell.length_b   1.000
_cell.length_c   1.000
_cell.angle_alpha   90.00
_cell.angle_beta   90.00
_cell.angle_gamma   90.00
#
_symmetry.space_group_name_H-M   'P 1'
#
loop_
_entity.id
_entity.type
_entity.pdbx_description
1 polymer ?
#
loop_
_entity_poly.entity_id
_entity_poly.type
_entity_poly.pdbx_seq_one_letter_code
_entity_poly.pdbx_strand_id
1 'polypeptide(L)'
;MALKKNTHNKSTKRVTKHPSLKTLTHKQIHTTIFVKSTTPYVSALKRINKFLDSVHKHGSSYVAVLGMGKAVEKTLALGCHFQDQKNKKIEVYTKTIEVLDEVITEGQADIDMESDVEDDDKETQLKKRAVSGYIHLINMVSEDKIEQWKATKVIGIIGLGDMGLLYANKFTDAGWSVICCDREEYYDELKEKYVSAKFELVKNGHLVSRQSDYIIYSVEASNISKIVAMYGPSSKVGTIVGGQTSCKLPEIEAFEKYLPKDCDIITVHSLHGPKVNTEGQPLVIINHRSQYPESFEFVNSVMACLKSKQVYLTYEEHDKITADTQAVTHAAFLSMGSAWAKIKIYPWTLGVNKWYGGLENVKVNISLRIYSNKWHVYAGLAITNPSAHQQILQYATSATELFSLMIDNKEQELTDRLLKAKQFVFGKHTGLLLLDDTILEKYSLSKSSISDSNNCKPVPNSHLSLLAIVDSWFQLGIDPYDHMICSTPLFRIFLGVSEYLFLKPGLLEQTIDAAIHDKSFIKDDLEFVISAREWSSVVSFANFDIYKKQFQSVQKFFEPMLPEANLIGNEMIKTILSHSSERSAAEQRNT
;
A
#
# COMPACT_ATOMS: atom_id res chain seq x y z
N MET A 1 -60.02 -24.23 3.17
CA MET A 1 -60.57 -22.87 3.38
C MET A 1 -59.68 -22.16 4.38
N ALA A 2 -59.05 -21.02 4.17
CA ALA A 2 -58.78 -20.19 3.01
C ALA A 2 -57.49 -19.41 3.35
N LEU A 3 -56.61 -19.24 2.35
CA LEU A 3 -55.39 -18.43 2.47
C LEU A 3 -55.76 -16.98 2.81
N LYS A 4 -55.23 -16.42 3.90
CA LYS A 4 -55.13 -14.96 4.05
C LYS A 4 -53.93 -14.48 3.23
N LYS A 5 -54.23 -14.02 2.01
CA LYS A 5 -53.33 -13.24 1.16
C LYS A 5 -52.85 -12.01 1.94
N ASN A 6 -51.54 -11.89 2.12
CA ASN A 6 -50.91 -10.62 2.44
C ASN A 6 -50.93 -9.75 1.18
N THR A 7 -51.92 -8.87 1.08
CA THR A 7 -51.97 -7.81 0.07
C THR A 7 -51.02 -6.69 0.48
N HIS A 8 -49.73 -6.82 0.13
CA HIS A 8 -48.87 -5.65 -0.01
C HIS A 8 -49.31 -4.89 -1.26
N ASN A 9 -50.20 -3.93 -1.05
CA ASN A 9 -50.68 -3.03 -2.08
C ASN A 9 -49.51 -2.13 -2.51
N LYS A 10 -48.97 -2.40 -3.70
CA LYS A 10 -48.07 -1.50 -4.43
C LYS A 10 -48.85 -0.25 -4.80
N SER A 11 -48.45 0.89 -4.26
CA SER A 11 -48.84 2.20 -4.79
C SER A 11 -47.78 3.24 -4.43
N THR A 12 -46.61 3.16 -5.06
CA THR A 12 -45.67 4.29 -5.11
C THR A 12 -45.87 5.02 -6.43
N LYS A 13 -46.40 6.24 -6.29
CA LYS A 13 -46.76 7.23 -7.32
C LYS A 13 -45.56 7.66 -8.20
N ARG A 14 -45.87 8.18 -9.40
CA ARG A 14 -44.97 8.67 -10.47
C ARG A 14 -43.65 9.26 -9.93
N VAL A 15 -42.52 8.72 -10.40
CA VAL A 15 -41.18 9.28 -10.20
C VAL A 15 -40.72 9.93 -11.49
N THR A 16 -40.60 11.25 -11.51
CA THR A 16 -39.97 11.97 -12.62
C THR A 16 -38.46 12.04 -12.33
N LYS A 17 -37.66 11.48 -13.24
CA LYS A 17 -36.20 11.40 -13.09
C LYS A 17 -35.56 12.62 -13.73
N HIS A 18 -34.95 13.48 -12.92
CA HIS A 18 -34.26 14.66 -13.43
C HIS A 18 -32.82 14.33 -13.83
N PRO A 19 -32.36 14.77 -15.01
CA PRO A 19 -30.94 14.71 -15.33
C PRO A 19 -30.19 15.68 -14.41
N SER A 20 -29.08 15.22 -13.81
CA SER A 20 -28.19 16.13 -13.09
C SER A 20 -27.68 17.21 -14.05
N LEU A 21 -27.81 18.48 -13.67
CA LEU A 21 -27.18 19.62 -14.36
C LEU A 21 -25.67 19.43 -14.26
N LYS A 22 -25.04 19.03 -15.37
CA LYS A 22 -23.59 18.79 -15.42
C LYS A 22 -22.90 20.00 -16.00
N THR A 23 -22.24 20.78 -15.16
CA THR A 23 -21.19 21.71 -15.59
C THR A 23 -19.97 20.89 -16.01
N LEU A 24 -19.85 20.63 -17.32
CA LEU A 24 -18.68 19.97 -17.88
C LEU A 24 -17.65 21.03 -18.26
N THR A 25 -16.39 20.80 -17.90
CA THR A 25 -15.28 21.63 -18.39
C THR A 25 -15.08 21.41 -19.90
N HIS A 26 -14.49 22.38 -20.60
CA HIS A 26 -14.16 22.26 -22.03
C HIS A 26 -13.41 20.97 -22.36
N LYS A 27 -12.49 20.56 -21.47
CA LYS A 27 -11.76 19.28 -21.57
C LYS A 27 -12.71 18.07 -21.49
N GLN A 28 -13.61 18.05 -20.52
CA GLN A 28 -14.56 16.93 -20.32
C GLN A 28 -15.52 16.75 -21.49
N ILE A 29 -15.91 17.82 -22.18
CA ILE A 29 -16.76 17.75 -23.38
C ILE A 29 -16.11 16.92 -24.50
N HIS A 30 -14.79 17.03 -24.62
CA HIS A 30 -14.01 16.38 -25.69
C HIS A 30 -13.39 15.03 -25.30
N THR A 31 -13.42 14.67 -24.01
CA THR A 31 -12.81 13.43 -23.51
C THR A 31 -13.81 12.46 -22.88
N THR A 32 -15.09 12.83 -22.76
CA THR A 32 -16.12 12.02 -22.09
C THR A 32 -17.27 11.68 -23.03
N ILE A 33 -17.61 10.38 -23.10
CA ILE A 33 -18.74 9.85 -23.85
C ILE A 33 -19.77 9.28 -22.88
N PHE A 34 -21.01 9.73 -22.98
CA PHE A 34 -22.13 9.13 -22.26
C PHE A 34 -22.87 8.13 -23.14
N VAL A 35 -22.96 6.89 -22.67
CA VAL A 35 -23.69 5.79 -23.30
C VAL A 35 -25.06 5.66 -22.63
N LYS A 36 -26.13 5.86 -23.40
CA LYS A 36 -27.51 5.65 -22.94
C LYS A 36 -27.93 4.21 -23.25
N SER A 37 -28.94 3.72 -22.54
CA SER A 37 -29.58 2.42 -22.84
C SER A 37 -30.08 2.36 -24.30
N THR A 38 -30.53 3.49 -24.85
CA THR A 38 -30.98 3.63 -26.24
C THR A 38 -29.85 3.84 -27.26
N THR A 39 -28.60 4.05 -26.84
CA THR A 39 -27.48 4.26 -27.79
C THR A 39 -27.19 2.97 -28.56
N PRO A 40 -27.23 2.96 -29.91
CA PRO A 40 -26.85 1.78 -30.69
C PRO A 40 -25.37 1.42 -30.49
N TYR A 41 -25.08 0.12 -30.35
CA TYR A 41 -23.72 -0.37 -30.03
C TYR A 41 -22.66 0.07 -31.06
N VAL A 42 -22.96 -0.11 -32.36
CA VAL A 42 -22.06 0.31 -33.46
C VAL A 42 -21.84 1.83 -33.49
N SER A 43 -22.85 2.62 -33.10
CA SER A 43 -22.71 4.08 -33.00
C SER A 43 -21.78 4.48 -31.85
N ALA A 44 -21.84 3.77 -30.72
CA ALA A 44 -20.94 4.00 -29.60
C ALA A 44 -19.50 3.67 -29.97
N LEU A 45 -19.25 2.55 -30.66
CA LEU A 45 -17.91 2.19 -31.17
C LEU A 45 -17.31 3.27 -32.07
N LYS A 46 -18.06 3.73 -33.07
CA LYS A 46 -17.59 4.80 -33.98
C LYS A 46 -17.27 6.09 -33.24
N ARG A 47 -18.10 6.45 -32.24
CA ARG A 47 -17.90 7.65 -31.42
C ARG A 47 -16.66 7.54 -30.53
N ILE A 48 -16.43 6.37 -29.92
CA ILE A 48 -15.24 6.10 -29.10
C ILE A 48 -13.98 6.19 -29.94
N ASN A 49 -13.94 5.58 -31.12
CA ASN A 49 -12.79 5.70 -32.04
C ASN A 49 -12.49 7.16 -32.40
N LYS A 50 -13.51 7.94 -32.77
CA LYS A 50 -13.33 9.37 -33.08
C LYS A 50 -12.76 10.18 -31.91
N PHE A 51 -13.18 9.87 -30.68
CA PHE A 51 -12.65 10.52 -29.49
C PHE A 51 -11.20 10.07 -29.21
N LEU A 52 -10.89 8.78 -29.39
CA LEU A 52 -9.53 8.26 -29.24
C LEU A 52 -8.56 8.91 -30.24
N ASP A 53 -8.98 9.14 -31.48
CA ASP A 53 -8.16 9.79 -32.51
C ASP A 53 -7.88 11.27 -32.22
N SER A 54 -8.75 11.92 -31.45
CA SER A 54 -8.67 13.35 -31.12
C SER A 54 -8.27 13.64 -29.67
N VAL A 55 -8.11 12.62 -28.84
CA VAL A 55 -7.89 12.75 -27.38
C VAL A 55 -6.65 13.59 -27.05
N HIS A 56 -5.58 13.37 -27.82
CA HIS A 56 -4.29 14.05 -27.69
C HIS A 56 -4.37 15.54 -28.03
N LYS A 57 -5.26 15.93 -28.96
CA LYS A 57 -5.48 17.35 -29.34
C LYS A 57 -6.12 18.16 -28.21
N HIS A 58 -6.72 17.49 -27.23
CA HIS A 58 -7.43 18.09 -26.11
C HIS A 58 -6.70 17.88 -24.76
N GLY A 59 -5.43 17.49 -24.79
CA GLY A 59 -4.57 17.38 -23.60
C GLY A 59 -4.99 16.28 -22.62
N SER A 60 -5.54 15.18 -23.13
CA SER A 60 -5.92 14.01 -22.34
C SER A 60 -5.37 12.74 -22.99
N SER A 61 -4.97 11.78 -22.17
CA SER A 61 -4.46 10.46 -22.59
C SER A 61 -5.56 9.38 -22.62
N TYR A 62 -6.81 9.73 -22.28
CA TYR A 62 -7.89 8.76 -22.12
C TYR A 62 -9.25 9.29 -22.58
N VAL A 63 -10.14 8.36 -22.89
CA VAL A 63 -11.55 8.63 -23.19
C VAL A 63 -12.42 7.97 -22.11
N ALA A 64 -13.14 8.78 -21.35
CA ALA A 64 -14.10 8.29 -20.36
C ALA A 64 -15.38 7.80 -21.05
N VAL A 65 -15.83 6.57 -20.80
CA VAL A 65 -17.06 6.03 -21.42
C VAL A 65 -18.05 5.64 -20.33
N LEU A 66 -19.12 6.42 -20.21
CA LEU A 66 -19.98 6.43 -19.03
C LEU A 66 -21.34 5.83 -19.34
N GLY A 67 -21.65 4.68 -18.77
CA GLY A 67 -22.99 4.08 -18.80
C GLY A 67 -23.55 3.91 -17.39
N MET A 68 -24.81 4.29 -17.20
CA MET A 68 -25.52 4.16 -15.92
C MET A 68 -26.71 3.19 -16.06
N GLY A 69 -27.05 2.49 -14.97
CA GLY A 69 -28.19 1.58 -14.93
C GLY A 69 -28.14 0.52 -16.04
N LYS A 70 -29.21 0.42 -16.85
CA LYS A 70 -29.29 -0.54 -17.98
C LYS A 70 -28.22 -0.35 -19.07
N ALA A 71 -27.45 0.74 -19.05
CA ALA A 71 -26.35 0.96 -19.99
C ALA A 71 -25.02 0.36 -19.52
N VAL A 72 -24.90 -0.09 -18.27
CA VAL A 72 -23.64 -0.61 -17.71
C VAL A 72 -23.13 -1.83 -18.49
N GLU A 73 -23.97 -2.82 -18.73
CA GLU A 73 -23.62 -4.03 -19.51
C GLU A 73 -23.10 -3.66 -20.91
N LYS A 74 -23.78 -2.71 -21.57
CA LYS A 74 -23.38 -2.23 -22.90
C LYS A 74 -22.02 -1.52 -22.85
N THR A 75 -21.76 -0.73 -21.81
CA THR A 75 -20.48 -0.06 -21.64
C THR A 75 -19.35 -1.04 -21.32
N LEU A 76 -19.61 -2.08 -20.52
CA LEU A 76 -18.67 -3.17 -20.30
C LEU A 76 -18.35 -3.91 -21.60
N ALA A 77 -19.38 -4.25 -22.39
CA ALA A 77 -19.20 -4.92 -23.68
C ALA A 77 -18.42 -4.05 -24.70
N LEU A 78 -18.54 -2.72 -24.63
CA LEU A 78 -17.69 -1.81 -25.41
C LEU A 78 -16.24 -1.86 -24.91
N GLY A 79 -16.04 -1.86 -23.59
CA GLY A 79 -14.73 -2.05 -22.97
C GLY A 79 -14.04 -3.34 -23.42
N CYS A 80 -14.71 -4.48 -23.28
CA CYS A 80 -14.20 -5.79 -23.73
C CYS A 80 -13.84 -5.79 -25.22
N HIS A 81 -14.65 -5.17 -26.08
CA HIS A 81 -14.32 -5.06 -27.50
C HIS A 81 -13.01 -4.30 -27.74
N PHE A 82 -12.77 -3.19 -27.03
CA PHE A 82 -11.53 -2.44 -27.15
C PHE A 82 -10.33 -3.16 -26.50
N GLN A 83 -10.57 -3.95 -25.47
CA GLN A 83 -9.57 -4.82 -24.85
C GLN A 83 -9.14 -5.94 -25.81
N ASP A 84 -10.10 -6.73 -26.28
CA ASP A 84 -9.85 -7.97 -27.00
C ASP A 84 -9.52 -7.75 -28.50
N GLN A 85 -10.20 -6.81 -29.15
CA GLN A 85 -10.06 -6.62 -30.61
C GLN A 85 -9.14 -5.46 -31.00
N LYS A 86 -8.81 -4.57 -30.07
CA LYS A 86 -7.99 -3.36 -30.32
C LYS A 86 -6.78 -3.25 -29.39
N ASN A 87 -6.53 -4.27 -28.57
CA ASN A 87 -5.40 -4.36 -27.64
C ASN A 87 -5.24 -3.09 -26.76
N LYS A 88 -6.36 -2.50 -26.33
CA LYS A 88 -6.36 -1.29 -25.49
C LYS A 88 -6.43 -1.68 -24.01
N LYS A 89 -5.67 -0.99 -23.17
CA LYS A 89 -5.74 -1.16 -21.72
C LYS A 89 -7.03 -0.53 -21.18
N ILE A 90 -7.89 -1.34 -20.58
CA ILE A 90 -9.16 -0.91 -20.00
C ILE A 90 -9.06 -0.87 -18.48
N GLU A 91 -9.49 0.23 -17.88
CA GLU A 91 -9.53 0.39 -16.41
C GLU A 91 -10.96 0.69 -15.97
N VAL A 92 -11.55 -0.25 -15.21
CA VAL A 92 -12.93 -0.16 -14.76
C VAL A 92 -12.96 0.47 -13.37
N TYR A 93 -13.64 1.61 -13.25
CA TYR A 93 -13.79 2.34 -11.98
C TYR A 93 -15.26 2.47 -11.64
N THR A 94 -15.69 2.01 -10.47
CA THR A 94 -17.06 2.26 -10.01
C THR A 94 -17.13 3.64 -9.36
N LYS A 95 -18.14 4.44 -9.75
CA LYS A 95 -18.44 5.72 -9.10
C LYS A 95 -19.92 5.77 -8.75
N THR A 96 -20.20 6.23 -7.55
CA THR A 96 -21.56 6.52 -7.09
C THR A 96 -21.86 7.98 -7.40
N ILE A 97 -22.94 8.23 -8.15
CA ILE A 97 -23.41 9.59 -8.46
C ILE A 97 -24.75 9.80 -7.75
N GLU A 98 -24.86 10.89 -7.01
CA GLU A 98 -26.13 11.36 -6.47
C GLU A 98 -27.00 11.95 -7.58
N VAL A 99 -28.20 11.42 -7.77
CA VAL A 99 -29.24 11.99 -8.64
C VAL A 99 -30.45 12.37 -7.79
N LEU A 100 -31.21 13.36 -8.26
CA LEU A 100 -32.42 13.82 -7.60
C LEU A 100 -33.63 13.25 -8.33
N ASP A 101 -34.47 12.53 -7.60
CA ASP A 101 -35.76 12.05 -8.07
C ASP A 101 -36.86 12.93 -7.42
N GLU A 102 -37.83 13.41 -8.20
CA GLU A 102 -39.03 14.05 -7.63
C GLU A 102 -40.01 12.98 -7.18
N VAL A 103 -40.46 13.09 -5.93
CA VAL A 103 -41.43 12.18 -5.30
C VAL A 103 -42.59 13.00 -4.74
N ILE A 104 -43.82 12.67 -5.13
CA ILE A 104 -45.02 13.31 -4.58
C ILE A 104 -45.30 12.73 -3.18
N THR A 105 -45.43 13.59 -2.18
CA THR A 105 -45.74 13.21 -0.80
C THR A 105 -47.25 13.05 -0.62
N GLU A 106 -47.73 11.86 -0.27
CA GLU A 106 -49.14 11.69 0.16
C GLU A 106 -49.26 12.05 1.65
N GLY A 107 -49.54 13.33 1.93
CA GLY A 107 -49.71 13.85 3.29
C GLY A 107 -50.98 14.69 3.50
N GLN A 108 -51.87 14.78 2.51
CA GLN A 108 -53.14 15.53 2.55
C GLN A 108 -54.17 14.81 1.68
N ALA A 109 -54.66 13.65 2.14
CA ALA A 109 -55.73 12.91 1.47
C ALA A 109 -56.96 12.68 2.35
N ASP A 110 -57.05 13.33 3.52
CA ASP A 110 -58.23 13.28 4.40
C ASP A 110 -58.90 14.65 4.61
N ILE A 111 -58.51 15.68 3.86
CA ILE A 111 -59.22 16.97 3.86
C ILE A 111 -59.43 17.41 2.41
N ASP A 112 -60.72 17.61 2.10
CA ASP A 112 -61.32 18.23 0.91
C ASP A 112 -61.54 17.33 -0.32
N MET A 113 -62.67 16.63 -0.27
CA MET A 113 -63.52 16.48 -1.45
C MET A 113 -63.90 17.88 -1.97
N GLU A 114 -63.74 18.08 -3.29
CA GLU A 114 -63.98 19.32 -4.06
C GLU A 114 -62.86 20.38 -4.05
N SER A 115 -61.79 20.12 -4.81
CA SER A 115 -61.04 21.21 -5.48
C SER A 115 -60.36 20.71 -6.77
N ASP A 116 -60.62 21.39 -7.89
CA ASP A 116 -59.94 21.22 -9.18
C ASP A 116 -58.51 21.79 -9.10
N VAL A 117 -57.61 21.08 -8.43
CA VAL A 117 -56.18 21.43 -8.42
C VAL A 117 -55.51 20.72 -9.60
N GLU A 118 -55.01 21.50 -10.56
CA GLU A 118 -54.20 21.02 -11.68
C GLU A 118 -52.99 20.21 -11.14
N ASP A 119 -52.60 19.13 -11.85
CA ASP A 119 -51.56 18.17 -11.39
C ASP A 119 -50.17 18.83 -11.16
N ASP A 120 -50.01 20.09 -11.56
CA ASP A 120 -48.81 20.93 -11.44
C ASP A 120 -48.63 21.59 -10.05
N ASP A 121 -49.65 21.60 -9.18
CA ASP A 121 -49.61 22.28 -7.86
C ASP A 121 -49.37 21.34 -6.66
N LYS A 122 -49.05 20.06 -6.90
CA LYS A 122 -48.78 19.08 -5.82
C LYS A 122 -47.37 19.27 -5.25
N GLU A 123 -47.24 19.35 -3.91
CA GLU A 123 -45.94 19.38 -3.24
C GLU A 123 -45.09 18.14 -3.57
N THR A 124 -44.03 18.35 -4.37
CA THR A 124 -43.00 17.36 -4.67
C THR A 124 -41.79 17.52 -3.75
N GLN A 125 -41.31 16.41 -3.20
CA GLN A 125 -40.03 16.37 -2.48
C GLN A 125 -38.92 15.80 -3.36
N LEU A 126 -37.74 16.42 -3.32
CA LEU A 126 -36.55 15.92 -3.98
C LEU A 126 -35.88 14.84 -3.12
N LYS A 127 -35.85 13.61 -3.62
CA LYS A 127 -35.16 12.49 -2.97
C LYS A 127 -33.83 12.20 -3.66
N LYS A 128 -32.75 12.16 -2.89
CA LYS A 128 -31.44 11.72 -3.37
C LYS A 128 -31.44 10.20 -3.63
N ARG A 129 -30.91 9.78 -4.77
CA ARG A 129 -30.64 8.38 -5.10
C ARG A 129 -29.20 8.23 -5.58
N ALA A 130 -28.52 7.21 -5.07
CA ALA A 130 -27.21 6.79 -5.55
C ALA A 130 -27.37 5.87 -6.77
N VAL A 131 -26.65 6.15 -7.86
CA VAL A 131 -26.55 5.24 -9.01
C VAL A 131 -25.09 4.84 -9.21
N SER A 132 -24.82 3.54 -9.20
CA SER A 132 -23.51 2.96 -9.50
C SER A 132 -23.38 2.64 -10.99
N GLY A 133 -22.23 2.95 -11.58
CA GLY A 133 -21.87 2.58 -12.95
C GLY A 133 -21.02 3.65 -13.64
N TYR A 134 -19.72 3.41 -13.73
CA TYR A 134 -18.76 4.29 -14.39
C TYR A 134 -17.66 3.40 -15.02
N ILE A 135 -17.09 3.77 -16.18
CA ILE A 135 -16.01 3.01 -16.87
C ILE A 135 -15.06 4.02 -17.56
N HIS A 136 -13.74 3.86 -17.40
CA HIS A 136 -12.71 4.65 -18.10
C HIS A 136 -12.01 3.79 -19.18
N LEU A 137 -11.73 4.33 -20.36
CA LEU A 137 -10.88 3.66 -21.36
C LEU A 137 -9.64 4.54 -21.61
N ILE A 138 -8.43 4.04 -21.30
CA ILE A 138 -7.17 4.79 -21.49
C ILE A 138 -6.53 4.39 -22.83
N ASN A 139 -6.03 5.37 -23.59
CA ASN A 139 -5.25 5.11 -24.80
C ASN A 139 -3.79 4.87 -24.39
N MET A 140 -3.23 3.73 -24.79
CA MET A 140 -1.79 3.48 -24.61
C MET A 140 -1.00 4.32 -25.62
N VAL A 141 0.20 4.75 -25.21
CA VAL A 141 1.26 5.23 -26.10
C VAL A 141 1.45 4.21 -27.22
N SER A 142 1.55 4.65 -28.48
CA SER A 142 1.77 3.72 -29.60
C SER A 142 3.09 2.97 -29.44
N GLU A 143 3.12 1.71 -29.88
CA GLU A 143 4.34 0.88 -29.85
C GLU A 143 5.48 1.57 -30.61
N ASP A 144 5.18 2.18 -31.77
CA ASP A 144 6.12 2.99 -32.54
C ASP A 144 6.79 4.10 -31.71
N LYS A 145 6.04 4.75 -30.82
CA LYS A 145 6.55 5.84 -29.98
C LYS A 145 7.43 5.30 -28.85
N ILE A 146 7.12 4.12 -28.31
CA ILE A 146 7.98 3.43 -27.35
C ILE A 146 9.29 2.99 -28.01
N GLU A 147 9.24 2.44 -29.23
CA GLU A 147 10.43 2.07 -29.99
C GLU A 147 11.30 3.29 -30.32
N GLN A 148 10.67 4.40 -30.74
CA GLN A 148 11.36 5.67 -30.94
C GLN A 148 12.06 6.14 -29.67
N TRP A 149 11.39 6.07 -28.51
CA TRP A 149 12.03 6.44 -27.25
C TRP A 149 13.17 5.50 -26.88
N LYS A 150 13.03 4.19 -27.05
CA LYS A 150 14.14 3.24 -26.81
C LYS A 150 15.37 3.55 -27.66
N ALA A 151 15.16 4.02 -28.89
CA ALA A 151 16.24 4.40 -29.80
C ALA A 151 16.86 5.77 -29.48
N THR A 152 16.14 6.68 -28.84
CA THR A 152 16.55 8.10 -28.71
C THR A 152 16.76 8.61 -27.29
N LYS A 153 16.16 7.94 -26.29
CA LYS A 153 16.17 8.37 -24.89
C LYS A 153 17.12 7.52 -24.06
N VAL A 154 17.78 8.19 -23.12
CA VAL A 154 18.76 7.57 -22.22
C VAL A 154 18.26 7.63 -20.77
N ILE A 155 18.33 6.51 -20.06
CA ILE A 155 17.95 6.41 -18.64
C ILE A 155 19.23 6.39 -17.78
N GLY A 156 19.31 7.32 -16.84
CA GLY A 156 20.42 7.45 -15.90
C GLY A 156 20.10 6.85 -14.54
N ILE A 157 21.03 6.11 -13.97
CA ILE A 157 20.93 5.63 -12.58
C ILE A 157 22.15 6.11 -11.80
N ILE A 158 21.89 6.89 -10.74
CA ILE A 158 22.91 7.39 -9.82
C ILE A 158 22.77 6.61 -8.50
N GLY A 159 23.76 5.77 -8.21
CA GLY A 159 23.74 4.80 -7.11
C GLY A 159 23.45 3.39 -7.64
N LEU A 160 24.51 2.59 -7.78
CA LEU A 160 24.50 1.22 -8.31
C LEU A 160 24.56 0.17 -7.19
N GLY A 161 23.85 0.46 -6.09
CA GLY A 161 23.54 -0.52 -5.05
C GLY A 161 22.54 -1.59 -5.52
N ASP A 162 22.06 -2.43 -4.60
CA ASP A 162 21.21 -3.57 -4.93
C ASP A 162 19.93 -3.19 -5.74
N MET A 163 19.28 -2.08 -5.40
CA MET A 163 18.08 -1.58 -6.12
C MET A 163 18.43 -0.90 -7.44
N GLY A 164 19.50 -0.09 -7.48
CA GLY A 164 19.95 0.56 -8.71
C GLY A 164 20.36 -0.46 -9.77
N LEU A 165 21.05 -1.53 -9.35
CA LEU A 165 21.42 -2.64 -10.23
C LEU A 165 20.20 -3.41 -10.74
N LEU A 166 19.17 -3.62 -9.91
CA LEU A 166 17.91 -4.23 -10.35
C LEU A 166 17.28 -3.41 -11.49
N TYR A 167 17.19 -2.10 -11.32
CA TYR A 167 16.60 -1.21 -12.32
C TYR A 167 17.45 -1.17 -13.60
N ALA A 168 18.77 -1.07 -13.47
CA ALA A 168 19.68 -1.05 -14.60
C ALA A 168 19.51 -2.30 -15.49
N ASN A 169 19.47 -3.48 -14.87
CA ASN A 169 19.29 -4.74 -15.60
C ASN A 169 17.90 -4.84 -16.22
N LYS A 170 16.82 -4.53 -15.47
CA LYS A 170 15.45 -4.61 -15.99
C LYS A 170 15.21 -3.65 -17.17
N PHE A 171 15.76 -2.45 -17.11
CA PHE A 171 15.61 -1.48 -18.20
C PHE A 171 16.41 -1.88 -19.43
N THR A 172 17.66 -2.31 -19.27
CA THR A 172 18.47 -2.79 -20.40
C THR A 172 17.92 -4.05 -21.05
N ASP A 173 17.42 -5.01 -20.25
CA ASP A 173 16.77 -6.22 -20.77
C ASP A 173 15.48 -5.91 -21.56
N ALA A 174 14.81 -4.81 -21.21
CA ALA A 174 13.65 -4.31 -21.95
C ALA A 174 14.02 -3.49 -23.21
N GLY A 175 15.32 -3.30 -23.49
CA GLY A 175 15.84 -2.60 -24.65
C GLY A 175 15.98 -1.09 -24.48
N TRP A 176 15.98 -0.58 -23.25
CA TRP A 176 16.28 0.83 -22.98
C TRP A 176 17.80 1.06 -22.94
N SER A 177 18.24 2.24 -23.42
CA SER A 177 19.62 2.69 -23.22
C SER A 177 19.80 3.17 -21.78
N VAL A 178 20.75 2.59 -21.06
CA VAL A 178 20.97 2.86 -19.63
C VAL A 178 22.42 3.21 -19.36
N ILE A 179 22.62 4.28 -18.59
CA ILE A 179 23.90 4.80 -18.12
C ILE A 179 23.87 4.85 -16.59
N CYS A 180 24.90 4.30 -15.95
CA CYS A 180 24.97 4.13 -14.51
C CYS A 180 26.24 4.75 -13.93
N CYS A 181 26.17 5.18 -12.66
CA CYS A 181 27.36 5.43 -11.85
C CYS A 181 27.12 5.03 -10.38
N ASP A 182 28.23 4.85 -9.66
CA ASP A 182 28.26 4.83 -8.19
C ASP A 182 29.32 5.83 -7.71
N ARG A 183 29.78 5.70 -6.45
CA ARG A 183 30.88 6.49 -5.90
C ARG A 183 32.14 6.32 -6.74
N GLU A 184 32.77 7.45 -7.06
CA GLU A 184 33.91 7.49 -7.99
C GLU A 184 35.08 6.60 -7.55
N GLU A 185 35.29 6.45 -6.24
CA GLU A 185 36.35 5.61 -5.65
C GLU A 185 36.22 4.12 -5.99
N TYR A 186 35.02 3.65 -6.34
CA TYR A 186 34.77 2.27 -6.75
C TYR A 186 34.69 2.09 -8.27
N TYR A 187 34.91 3.16 -9.05
CA TYR A 187 34.69 3.11 -10.50
C TYR A 187 35.51 2.03 -11.20
N ASP A 188 36.81 1.94 -10.91
CA ASP A 188 37.70 0.97 -11.59
C ASP A 188 37.29 -0.48 -11.27
N GLU A 189 36.93 -0.77 -10.01
CA GLU A 189 36.41 -2.08 -9.59
C GLU A 189 35.08 -2.42 -10.26
N LEU A 190 34.14 -1.46 -10.28
CA LEU A 190 32.81 -1.67 -10.87
C LEU A 190 32.89 -1.84 -12.39
N LYS A 191 33.83 -1.17 -13.05
CA LYS A 191 34.06 -1.28 -14.48
C LYS A 191 34.53 -2.68 -14.87
N GLU A 192 35.42 -3.27 -14.08
CA GLU A 192 35.85 -4.66 -14.27
C GLU A 192 34.69 -5.63 -13.97
N LYS A 193 33.99 -5.43 -12.84
CA LYS A 193 32.88 -6.28 -12.41
C LYS A 193 31.72 -6.32 -13.40
N TYR A 194 31.42 -5.20 -14.06
CA TYR A 194 30.28 -5.05 -14.97
C TYR A 194 30.69 -4.93 -16.44
N VAL A 195 31.87 -5.43 -16.82
CA VAL A 195 32.34 -5.41 -18.21
C VAL A 195 31.39 -6.11 -19.20
N SER A 196 30.64 -7.12 -18.72
CA SER A 196 29.65 -7.87 -19.51
C SER A 196 28.23 -7.34 -19.36
N ALA A 197 28.01 -6.28 -18.58
CA ALA A 197 26.70 -5.68 -18.43
C ALA A 197 26.27 -4.95 -19.71
N LYS A 198 24.95 -4.89 -19.93
CA LYS A 198 24.36 -4.20 -21.09
C LYS A 198 24.23 -2.69 -20.90
N PHE A 199 24.40 -2.19 -19.67
CA PHE A 199 24.38 -0.76 -19.38
C PHE A 199 25.78 -0.17 -19.47
N GLU A 200 25.87 1.12 -19.77
CA GLU A 200 27.12 1.86 -19.75
C GLU A 200 27.45 2.31 -18.32
N LEU A 201 28.68 2.05 -17.86
CA LEU A 201 29.17 2.56 -16.59
C LEU A 201 30.06 3.79 -16.82
N VAL A 202 29.70 4.91 -16.18
CA VAL A 202 30.48 6.15 -16.22
C VAL A 202 31.04 6.51 -14.85
N LYS A 203 32.03 7.41 -14.84
CA LYS A 203 32.80 7.75 -13.65
C LYS A 203 31.97 8.33 -12.50
N ASN A 204 30.99 9.17 -12.80
CA ASN A 204 30.25 9.90 -11.76
C ASN A 204 28.89 10.42 -12.23
N GLY A 205 28.13 10.96 -11.27
CA GLY A 205 26.77 11.46 -11.50
C GLY A 205 26.68 12.68 -12.41
N HIS A 206 27.76 13.46 -12.59
CA HIS A 206 27.76 14.55 -13.58
C HIS A 206 27.64 14.01 -15.00
N LEU A 207 28.36 12.92 -15.31
CA LEU A 207 28.32 12.27 -16.62
C LEU A 207 26.97 11.61 -16.88
N VAL A 208 26.38 10.98 -15.86
CA VAL A 208 25.01 10.45 -15.94
C VAL A 208 24.02 11.58 -16.22
N SER A 209 24.08 12.65 -15.43
CA SER A 209 23.07 13.73 -15.47
C SER A 209 23.06 14.48 -16.80
N ARG A 210 24.22 14.69 -17.43
CA ARG A 210 24.33 15.42 -18.70
C ARG A 210 23.83 14.63 -19.91
N GLN A 211 23.78 13.31 -19.83
CA GLN A 211 23.41 12.44 -20.96
C GLN A 211 21.95 11.96 -20.87
N SER A 212 21.42 11.82 -19.65
CA SER A 212 20.15 11.15 -19.39
C SER A 212 18.92 12.02 -19.61
N ASP A 213 17.90 11.46 -20.24
CA ASP A 213 16.54 12.02 -20.37
C ASP A 213 15.69 11.77 -19.13
N TYR A 214 15.94 10.66 -18.43
CA TYR A 214 15.35 10.36 -17.13
C TYR A 214 16.42 9.89 -16.15
N ILE A 215 16.58 10.57 -15.02
CA ILE A 215 17.58 10.23 -13.99
C ILE A 215 16.87 9.66 -12.77
N ILE A 216 17.35 8.52 -12.27
CA ILE A 216 16.88 7.89 -11.04
C ILE A 216 18.01 7.93 -10.00
N TYR A 217 17.79 8.67 -8.92
CA TYR A 217 18.64 8.63 -7.74
C TYR A 217 18.29 7.42 -6.87
N SER A 218 19.14 6.40 -6.90
CA SER A 218 19.03 5.17 -6.10
C SER A 218 20.11 5.14 -5.01
N VAL A 219 20.11 6.19 -4.18
CA VAL A 219 21.06 6.38 -3.07
C VAL A 219 20.36 6.27 -1.72
N GLU A 220 21.14 6.15 -0.64
CA GLU A 220 20.60 6.17 0.72
C GLU A 220 19.84 7.48 1.01
N ALA A 221 18.71 7.38 1.71
CA ALA A 221 17.85 8.52 2.03
C ALA A 221 18.59 9.64 2.79
N SER A 222 19.53 9.30 3.67
CA SER A 222 20.36 10.28 4.39
C SER A 222 21.29 11.08 3.47
N ASN A 223 21.61 10.55 2.30
CA ASN A 223 22.56 11.14 1.36
C ASN A 223 21.89 11.85 0.18
N ILE A 224 20.57 11.68 -0.02
CA ILE A 224 19.86 12.18 -1.20
C ILE A 224 20.10 13.68 -1.43
N SER A 225 19.94 14.51 -0.40
CA SER A 225 20.13 15.96 -0.48
C SER A 225 21.54 16.35 -0.92
N LYS A 226 22.57 15.67 -0.36
CA LYS A 226 23.98 15.91 -0.70
C LYS A 226 24.29 15.51 -2.15
N ILE A 227 23.78 14.36 -2.60
CA ILE A 227 24.07 13.82 -3.94
C ILE A 227 23.32 14.61 -5.01
N VAL A 228 22.08 15.02 -4.75
CA VAL A 228 21.32 15.91 -5.65
C VAL A 228 21.98 17.29 -5.71
N ALA A 229 22.47 17.84 -4.60
CA ALA A 229 23.22 19.10 -4.62
C ALA A 229 24.47 19.03 -5.51
N MET A 230 25.15 17.88 -5.53
CA MET A 230 26.35 17.67 -6.33
C MET A 230 26.05 17.49 -7.82
N TYR A 231 25.09 16.61 -8.16
CA TYR A 231 24.88 16.18 -9.55
C TYR A 231 23.65 16.80 -10.22
N GLY A 232 22.63 17.17 -9.44
CA GLY A 232 21.37 17.74 -9.94
C GLY A 232 21.53 18.94 -10.87
N PRO A 233 22.39 19.93 -10.56
CA PRO A 233 22.64 21.07 -11.45
C PRO A 233 23.24 20.72 -12.82
N SER A 234 23.73 19.49 -13.00
CA SER A 234 24.30 19.02 -14.27
C SER A 234 23.26 18.39 -15.20
N SER A 235 22.00 18.33 -14.79
CA SER A 235 20.90 17.79 -15.60
C SER A 235 20.70 18.63 -16.87
N LYS A 236 20.44 17.98 -18.01
CA LYS A 236 20.15 18.69 -19.27
C LYS A 236 18.74 19.30 -19.25
N VAL A 237 18.50 20.23 -20.16
CA VAL A 237 17.22 20.93 -20.30
C VAL A 237 16.10 19.93 -20.59
N GLY A 238 15.00 20.04 -19.85
CA GLY A 238 13.83 19.16 -20.02
C GLY A 238 14.03 17.73 -19.52
N THR A 239 15.10 17.44 -18.78
CA THR A 239 15.29 16.13 -18.14
C THR A 239 14.25 15.89 -17.06
N ILE A 240 13.82 14.63 -16.98
CA ILE A 240 12.97 14.15 -15.90
C ILE A 240 13.89 13.59 -14.81
N VAL A 241 13.62 13.95 -13.56
CA VAL A 241 14.38 13.48 -12.41
C VAL A 241 13.44 12.79 -11.42
N GLY A 242 13.84 11.63 -10.96
CA GLY A 242 13.16 10.89 -9.92
C GLY A 242 14.17 10.27 -8.97
N GLY A 243 13.67 9.74 -7.86
CA GLY A 243 14.48 8.88 -7.00
C GLY A 243 13.75 7.58 -6.69
N GLN A 244 14.44 6.71 -5.98
CA GLN A 244 13.91 5.44 -5.48
C GLN A 244 13.93 5.41 -3.95
N THR A 245 14.12 6.54 -3.26
CA THR A 245 14.21 6.51 -1.79
C THR A 245 12.90 6.01 -1.14
N SER A 246 12.96 5.46 0.08
CA SER A 246 11.76 4.93 0.73
C SER A 246 10.82 5.99 1.32
N CYS A 247 11.28 7.23 1.45
CA CYS A 247 10.51 8.38 1.94
C CYS A 247 10.71 9.53 0.94
N LYS A 248 9.62 10.13 0.49
CA LYS A 248 9.62 11.05 -0.64
C LYS A 248 9.85 12.48 -0.22
N LEU A 249 9.44 12.90 0.97
CA LEU A 249 9.58 14.29 1.42
C LEU A 249 11.02 14.83 1.31
N PRO A 250 12.07 14.18 1.88
CA PRO A 250 13.44 14.70 1.78
C PRO A 250 13.98 14.68 0.34
N GLU A 251 13.50 13.75 -0.47
CA GLU A 251 13.86 13.62 -1.88
C GLU A 251 13.26 14.75 -2.71
N ILE A 252 11.96 15.05 -2.51
CA ILE A 252 11.26 16.16 -3.15
C ILE A 252 11.88 17.50 -2.71
N GLU A 253 12.17 17.69 -1.42
CA GLU A 253 12.85 18.90 -0.93
C GLU A 253 14.22 19.10 -1.58
N ALA A 254 15.00 18.02 -1.74
CA ALA A 254 16.29 18.08 -2.42
C ALA A 254 16.12 18.45 -3.90
N PHE A 255 15.14 17.86 -4.57
CA PHE A 255 14.87 18.14 -5.98
C PHE A 255 14.41 19.59 -6.19
N GLU A 256 13.47 20.09 -5.39
CA GLU A 256 13.01 21.47 -5.46
C GLU A 256 14.13 22.48 -5.17
N LYS A 257 15.05 22.14 -4.27
CA LYS A 257 16.15 23.03 -3.87
C LYS A 257 17.27 23.13 -4.90
N TYR A 258 17.66 22.02 -5.53
CA TYR A 258 18.91 21.95 -6.30
C TYR A 258 18.72 21.66 -7.79
N LEU A 259 17.55 21.20 -8.23
CA LEU A 259 17.33 20.97 -9.66
C LEU A 259 17.05 22.28 -10.41
N PRO A 260 17.52 22.40 -11.66
CA PRO A 260 17.07 23.45 -12.57
C PRO A 260 15.54 23.49 -12.71
N LYS A 261 14.97 24.68 -12.89
CA LYS A 261 13.51 24.90 -12.98
C LYS A 261 12.86 24.26 -14.21
N ASP A 262 13.66 24.01 -15.24
CA ASP A 262 13.32 23.37 -16.51
C ASP A 262 13.39 21.83 -16.45
N CYS A 263 13.69 21.25 -15.28
CA CYS A 263 13.59 19.82 -15.03
C CYS A 263 12.22 19.44 -14.48
N ASP A 264 11.69 18.32 -14.98
CA ASP A 264 10.50 17.65 -14.46
C ASP A 264 10.89 16.73 -13.30
N ILE A 265 9.98 16.55 -12.33
CA ILE A 265 10.15 15.70 -11.15
C ILE A 265 9.07 14.62 -11.17
N ILE A 266 9.48 13.41 -11.53
CA ILE A 266 8.63 12.21 -11.50
C ILE A 266 9.39 11.10 -10.80
N THR A 267 9.01 10.85 -9.55
CA THR A 267 9.69 9.91 -8.67
C THR A 267 8.94 8.60 -8.53
N VAL A 268 9.64 7.56 -8.08
CA VAL A 268 9.09 6.22 -7.95
C VAL A 268 9.47 5.59 -6.61
N HIS A 269 8.73 4.56 -6.20
CA HIS A 269 9.11 3.70 -5.09
C HIS A 269 8.58 2.27 -5.30
N SER A 270 9.50 1.35 -5.59
CA SER A 270 9.22 -0.09 -5.52
C SER A 270 9.03 -0.50 -4.07
N LEU A 271 7.82 -0.98 -3.71
CA LEU A 271 7.50 -1.46 -2.36
C LEU A 271 7.94 -2.93 -2.14
N HIS A 272 9.09 -3.28 -2.70
CA HIS A 272 9.71 -4.60 -2.58
C HIS A 272 11.23 -4.47 -2.51
N GLY A 273 11.89 -5.48 -1.92
CA GLY A 273 13.34 -5.55 -1.89
C GLY A 273 13.96 -5.93 -3.24
N PRO A 274 15.28 -5.75 -3.41
CA PRO A 274 15.99 -5.96 -4.68
C PRO A 274 16.02 -7.42 -5.15
N LYS A 275 15.87 -8.38 -4.22
CA LYS A 275 15.87 -9.82 -4.49
C LYS A 275 14.48 -10.38 -4.79
N VAL A 276 13.44 -9.55 -4.77
CA VAL A 276 12.04 -9.97 -5.00
C VAL A 276 11.70 -9.78 -6.47
N ASN A 277 10.96 -10.72 -7.06
CA ASN A 277 10.43 -10.55 -8.41
C ASN A 277 9.49 -9.32 -8.44
N THR A 278 9.69 -8.44 -9.40
CA THR A 278 8.96 -7.17 -9.55
C THR A 278 7.52 -7.35 -10.01
N GLU A 279 7.21 -8.49 -10.63
CA GLU A 279 5.90 -8.78 -11.21
C GLU A 279 4.80 -8.84 -10.16
N GLY A 280 3.72 -8.10 -10.40
CA GLY A 280 2.57 -8.00 -9.48
C GLY A 280 2.84 -7.23 -8.18
N GLN A 281 4.09 -6.85 -7.89
CA GLN A 281 4.43 -6.08 -6.69
C GLN A 281 3.98 -4.62 -6.86
N PRO A 282 3.62 -3.91 -5.78
CA PRO A 282 3.27 -2.50 -5.85
C PRO A 282 4.48 -1.62 -6.24
N LEU A 283 4.27 -0.73 -7.20
CA LEU A 283 5.20 0.31 -7.60
C LEU A 283 4.49 1.65 -7.56
N VAL A 284 4.91 2.54 -6.68
CA VAL A 284 4.34 3.89 -6.61
C VAL A 284 5.04 4.79 -7.62
N ILE A 285 4.27 5.55 -8.37
CA ILE A 285 4.74 6.59 -9.30
C ILE A 285 4.11 7.92 -8.87
N ILE A 286 4.95 8.94 -8.68
CA ILE A 286 4.55 10.24 -8.15
C ILE A 286 4.95 11.30 -9.16
N ASN A 287 3.95 11.87 -9.82
CA ASN A 287 4.13 12.99 -10.73
C ASN A 287 4.04 14.30 -9.93
N HIS A 288 5.16 14.70 -9.33
CA HIS A 288 5.22 15.88 -8.46
C HIS A 288 5.21 17.19 -9.27
N ARG A 289 6.05 17.26 -10.31
CA ARG A 289 6.16 18.45 -11.16
C ARG A 289 6.47 18.04 -12.60
N SER A 290 5.50 18.17 -13.51
CA SER A 290 5.75 17.95 -14.95
C SER A 290 5.22 19.11 -15.77
N GLN A 291 6.06 19.65 -16.63
CA GLN A 291 5.72 20.70 -17.58
C GLN A 291 5.09 20.11 -18.84
N TYR A 292 5.49 18.87 -19.19
CA TYR A 292 5.07 18.19 -20.41
C TYR A 292 4.26 16.93 -20.06
N PRO A 293 3.05 16.75 -20.60
CA PRO A 293 2.27 15.51 -20.41
C PRO A 293 3.03 14.25 -20.86
N GLU A 294 3.90 14.39 -21.86
CA GLU A 294 4.73 13.32 -22.39
C GLU A 294 5.72 12.75 -21.37
N SER A 295 6.17 13.56 -20.40
CA SER A 295 7.12 13.13 -19.37
C SER A 295 6.56 11.98 -18.52
N PHE A 296 5.29 12.10 -18.13
CA PHE A 296 4.62 11.06 -17.36
C PHE A 296 4.37 9.80 -18.20
N GLU A 297 3.97 9.95 -19.46
CA GLU A 297 3.81 8.82 -20.38
C GLU A 297 5.13 8.05 -20.55
N PHE A 298 6.24 8.76 -20.76
CA PHE A 298 7.56 8.17 -20.90
C PHE A 298 7.97 7.40 -19.64
N VAL A 299 7.89 8.01 -18.45
CA VAL A 299 8.23 7.32 -17.20
C VAL A 299 7.33 6.11 -16.98
N ASN A 300 6.03 6.23 -17.27
CA ASN A 300 5.11 5.11 -17.14
C ASN A 300 5.45 3.95 -18.08
N SER A 301 5.87 4.25 -19.32
CA SER A 301 6.37 3.26 -20.29
C SER A 301 7.67 2.61 -19.87
N VAL A 302 8.61 3.37 -19.30
CA VAL A 302 9.85 2.82 -18.72
C VAL A 302 9.51 1.86 -17.59
N MET A 303 8.67 2.28 -16.65
CA MET A 303 8.31 1.48 -15.47
C MET A 303 7.47 0.25 -15.81
N ALA A 304 6.76 0.24 -16.94
CA ALA A 304 5.93 -0.89 -17.37
C ALA A 304 6.73 -2.19 -17.55
N CYS A 305 8.03 -2.11 -17.86
CA CYS A 305 8.86 -3.30 -18.03
C CYS A 305 9.06 -4.10 -16.73
N LEU A 306 8.81 -3.48 -15.57
CA LEU A 306 8.87 -4.14 -14.27
C LEU A 306 7.68 -5.09 -14.04
N LYS A 307 6.60 -4.94 -14.82
CA LYS A 307 5.33 -5.69 -14.66
C LYS A 307 4.73 -5.54 -13.25
N SER A 308 5.08 -4.47 -12.57
CA SER A 308 4.58 -4.14 -11.24
C SER A 308 3.17 -3.57 -11.31
N LYS A 309 2.40 -3.70 -10.23
CA LYS A 309 1.12 -3.03 -10.07
C LYS A 309 1.39 -1.56 -9.77
N GLN A 310 1.26 -0.72 -10.79
CA GLN A 310 1.47 0.72 -10.68
C GLN A 310 0.38 1.36 -9.81
N VAL A 311 0.80 2.20 -8.87
CA VAL A 311 -0.05 2.99 -7.97
C VAL A 311 0.36 4.44 -8.11
N TYR A 312 -0.60 5.34 -8.27
CA TYR A 312 -0.34 6.76 -8.46
C TYR A 312 -0.78 7.53 -7.21
N LEU A 313 0.15 8.25 -6.60
CA LEU A 313 -0.06 8.99 -5.35
C LEU A 313 0.68 10.33 -5.40
N THR A 314 0.27 11.26 -4.55
CA THR A 314 1.12 12.40 -4.14
C THR A 314 2.22 11.93 -3.19
N TYR A 315 3.24 12.76 -2.96
CA TYR A 315 4.32 12.39 -2.05
C TYR A 315 3.86 12.38 -0.59
N GLU A 316 2.89 13.23 -0.23
CA GLU A 316 2.29 13.29 1.09
C GLU A 316 1.43 12.04 1.38
N GLU A 317 0.59 11.64 0.43
CA GLU A 317 -0.19 10.40 0.54
C GLU A 317 0.75 9.19 0.65
N HIS A 318 1.78 9.13 -0.20
CA HIS A 318 2.78 8.07 -0.13
C HIS A 318 3.46 8.00 1.24
N ASP A 319 3.98 9.11 1.75
CA ASP A 319 4.72 9.12 3.01
C ASP A 319 3.80 8.81 4.20
N LYS A 320 2.54 9.27 4.17
CA LYS A 320 1.55 8.88 5.18
C LYS A 320 1.28 7.36 5.14
N ILE A 321 0.98 6.81 3.97
CA ILE A 321 0.68 5.38 3.80
C ILE A 321 1.87 4.49 4.17
N THR A 322 3.10 4.89 3.82
CA THR A 322 4.31 4.13 4.19
C THR A 322 4.61 4.21 5.68
N ALA A 323 4.28 5.33 6.36
CA ALA A 323 4.31 5.37 7.81
C ALA A 323 3.31 4.38 8.42
N ASP A 324 2.05 4.43 7.97
CA ASP A 324 0.95 3.58 8.46
C ASP A 324 1.25 2.08 8.29
N THR A 325 1.83 1.71 7.15
CA THR A 325 2.03 0.30 6.79
C THR A 325 3.38 -0.27 7.18
N GLN A 326 4.44 0.53 7.28
CA GLN A 326 5.80 0.02 7.46
C GLN A 326 6.45 0.49 8.77
N ALA A 327 6.36 1.78 9.12
CA ALA A 327 7.15 2.34 10.21
C ALA A 327 6.83 1.70 11.56
N VAL A 328 5.54 1.64 11.94
CA VAL A 328 5.13 1.02 13.21
C VAL A 328 5.35 -0.48 13.21
N THR A 329 5.12 -1.13 12.07
CA THR A 329 5.38 -2.56 11.91
C THR A 329 6.85 -2.87 12.21
N HIS A 330 7.77 -2.11 11.62
CA HIS A 330 9.19 -2.25 11.91
C HIS A 330 9.51 -1.96 13.39
N ALA A 331 8.98 -0.87 13.95
CA ALA A 331 9.23 -0.50 15.35
C ALA A 331 8.77 -1.59 16.33
N ALA A 332 7.61 -2.21 16.08
CA ALA A 332 7.09 -3.31 16.89
C ALA A 332 8.05 -4.50 16.96
N PHE A 333 8.51 -4.99 15.81
CA PHE A 333 9.39 -6.16 15.73
C PHE A 333 10.85 -5.86 16.08
N LEU A 334 11.31 -4.62 15.85
CA LEU A 334 12.60 -4.14 16.38
C LEU A 334 12.59 -4.16 17.91
N SER A 335 11.50 -3.73 18.53
CA SER A 335 11.31 -3.74 19.98
C SER A 335 11.32 -5.15 20.54
N MET A 336 10.65 -6.11 19.88
CA MET A 336 10.69 -7.53 20.28
C MET A 336 12.12 -8.10 20.25
N GLY A 337 12.85 -7.93 19.14
CA GLY A 337 14.21 -8.45 19.05
C GLY A 337 15.18 -7.76 20.02
N SER A 338 14.95 -6.48 20.31
CA SER A 338 15.71 -5.74 21.33
C SER A 338 15.46 -6.32 22.72
N ALA A 339 14.21 -6.55 23.10
CA ALA A 339 13.86 -7.18 24.37
C ALA A 339 14.52 -8.55 24.54
N TRP A 340 14.41 -9.44 23.53
CA TRP A 340 15.06 -10.75 23.53
C TRP A 340 16.59 -10.68 23.66
N ALA A 341 17.22 -9.73 22.97
CA ALA A 341 18.67 -9.54 23.05
C ALA A 341 19.13 -8.92 24.38
N LYS A 342 18.28 -8.16 25.08
CA LYS A 342 18.56 -7.60 26.41
C LYS A 342 18.46 -8.67 27.49
N ILE A 343 17.43 -9.51 27.43
CA ILE A 343 17.25 -10.66 28.34
C ILE A 343 18.15 -11.85 28.00
N LYS A 344 18.84 -11.82 26.84
CA LYS A 344 19.77 -12.87 26.35
C LYS A 344 19.09 -14.22 26.11
N ILE A 345 17.89 -14.20 25.53
CA ILE A 345 17.13 -15.43 25.26
C ILE A 345 16.78 -15.53 23.77
N TYR A 346 16.82 -16.75 23.25
CA TYR A 346 16.22 -17.12 21.97
C TYR A 346 14.84 -17.74 22.24
N PRO A 347 13.72 -17.07 21.91
CA PRO A 347 12.38 -17.52 22.28
C PRO A 347 12.07 -18.98 21.94
N TRP A 348 12.49 -19.42 20.75
CA TRP A 348 12.26 -20.76 20.22
C TRP A 348 13.10 -21.87 20.89
N THR A 349 14.05 -21.52 21.77
CA THR A 349 14.88 -22.51 22.49
C THR A 349 14.28 -22.94 23.83
N LEU A 350 13.23 -22.29 24.32
CA LEU A 350 12.61 -22.59 25.62
C LEU A 350 11.63 -23.78 25.60
N GLY A 351 11.50 -24.49 24.47
CA GLY A 351 10.62 -25.64 24.32
C GLY A 351 9.14 -25.26 24.11
N VAL A 352 8.25 -26.26 24.19
CA VAL A 352 6.80 -26.11 23.89
C VAL A 352 6.00 -25.38 24.97
N ASN A 353 6.64 -25.00 26.09
CA ASN A 353 5.95 -24.42 27.24
C ASN A 353 5.82 -22.89 27.16
N LYS A 354 6.77 -22.19 26.51
CA LYS A 354 6.81 -20.72 26.44
C LYS A 354 7.24 -20.28 25.05
N TRP A 355 6.54 -19.28 24.49
CA TRP A 355 6.70 -18.81 23.10
C TRP A 355 6.52 -19.90 22.03
N TYR A 356 5.43 -20.66 22.15
CA TYR A 356 5.03 -21.69 21.20
C TYR A 356 3.69 -21.34 20.54
N GLY A 357 3.53 -21.69 19.26
CA GLY A 357 2.30 -21.49 18.48
C GLY A 357 2.47 -20.58 17.26
N GLY A 358 1.44 -20.55 16.40
CA GLY A 358 1.48 -19.80 15.14
C GLY A 358 1.78 -18.31 15.31
N LEU A 359 1.17 -17.66 16.31
CA LEU A 359 1.41 -16.24 16.62
C LEU A 359 2.87 -15.97 17.00
N GLU A 360 3.51 -16.86 17.76
CA GLU A 360 4.89 -16.69 18.20
C GLU A 360 5.88 -16.89 17.06
N ASN A 361 5.65 -17.93 16.23
CA ASN A 361 6.44 -18.20 15.05
C ASN A 361 6.46 -16.99 14.10
N VAL A 362 5.29 -16.37 13.87
CA VAL A 362 5.20 -15.17 13.03
C VAL A 362 6.03 -14.03 13.62
N LYS A 363 5.88 -13.75 14.93
CA LYS A 363 6.61 -12.66 15.60
C LYS A 363 8.13 -12.84 15.51
N VAL A 364 8.61 -14.07 15.74
CA VAL A 364 10.03 -14.41 15.62
C VAL A 364 10.52 -14.25 14.18
N ASN A 365 9.83 -14.86 13.20
CA ASN A 365 10.25 -14.84 11.80
C ASN A 365 10.32 -13.40 11.25
N ILE A 366 9.35 -12.55 11.57
CA ILE A 366 9.38 -11.15 11.11
C ILE A 366 10.53 -10.38 11.76
N SER A 367 10.73 -10.54 13.08
CA SER A 367 11.82 -9.87 13.79
C SER A 367 13.18 -10.25 13.22
N LEU A 368 13.44 -11.54 13.01
CA LEU A 368 14.72 -12.02 12.45
C LEU A 368 14.92 -11.58 11.00
N ARG A 369 13.83 -11.52 10.22
CA ARG A 369 13.88 -10.98 8.85
C ARG A 369 14.24 -9.49 8.83
N ILE A 370 13.78 -8.71 9.80
CA ILE A 370 14.16 -7.30 9.91
C ILE A 370 15.67 -7.20 10.22
N TYR A 371 16.13 -7.93 11.24
CA TYR A 371 17.55 -7.93 11.65
C TYR A 371 18.50 -8.60 10.64
N SER A 372 18.02 -9.36 9.66
CA SER A 372 18.86 -9.88 8.58
C SER A 372 19.14 -8.88 7.45
N ASN A 373 18.48 -7.72 7.47
CA ASN A 373 18.65 -6.65 6.48
C ASN A 373 19.53 -5.50 6.99
N LYS A 374 19.82 -4.53 6.11
CA LYS A 374 20.66 -3.37 6.42
C LYS A 374 19.89 -2.33 7.25
N TRP A 375 20.47 -1.90 8.37
CA TRP A 375 19.86 -0.96 9.33
C TRP A 375 19.36 0.35 8.70
N HIS A 376 20.10 0.89 7.72
CA HIS A 376 19.83 2.20 7.13
C HIS A 376 18.52 2.24 6.32
N VAL A 377 18.00 1.08 5.88
CA VAL A 377 16.70 0.98 5.20
C VAL A 377 15.58 1.32 6.19
N TYR A 378 15.64 0.76 7.39
CA TYR A 378 14.65 0.99 8.45
C TYR A 378 14.82 2.37 9.09
N ALA A 379 16.06 2.77 9.36
CA ALA A 379 16.37 4.08 9.93
C ALA A 379 15.94 5.21 8.99
N GLY A 380 16.20 5.07 7.68
CA GLY A 380 15.80 6.04 6.67
C GLY A 380 14.29 6.29 6.73
N LEU A 381 13.48 5.24 6.62
CA LEU A 381 12.02 5.38 6.69
C LEU A 381 11.56 5.98 8.03
N ALA A 382 12.04 5.44 9.16
CA ALA A 382 11.55 5.85 10.47
C ALA A 382 11.93 7.28 10.84
N ILE A 383 13.17 7.70 10.53
CA ILE A 383 13.71 9.00 10.92
C ILE A 383 13.29 10.09 9.94
N THR A 384 13.28 9.84 8.63
CA THR A 384 13.05 10.93 7.66
C THR A 384 11.59 11.18 7.35
N ASN A 385 10.67 10.31 7.78
CA ASN A 385 9.24 10.46 7.58
C ASN A 385 8.57 11.06 8.83
N PRO A 386 8.09 12.32 8.80
CA PRO A 386 7.46 12.94 9.96
C PRO A 386 6.23 12.18 10.49
N SER A 387 5.45 11.58 9.59
CA SER A 387 4.28 10.76 9.96
C SER A 387 4.69 9.53 10.76
N ALA A 388 5.87 8.95 10.48
CA ALA A 388 6.39 7.79 11.22
C ALA A 388 6.68 8.13 12.68
N HIS A 389 7.13 9.36 12.99
CA HIS A 389 7.45 9.77 14.36
C HIS A 389 6.22 9.71 15.26
N GLN A 390 5.11 10.31 14.80
CA GLN A 390 3.86 10.32 15.55
C GLN A 390 3.36 8.90 15.81
N GLN A 391 3.45 8.02 14.82
CA GLN A 391 2.92 6.67 14.95
C GLN A 391 3.77 5.76 15.83
N ILE A 392 5.10 5.85 15.71
CA ILE A 392 6.02 5.09 16.57
C ILE A 392 5.89 5.56 18.01
N LEU A 393 5.74 6.87 18.24
CA LEU A 393 5.46 7.43 19.55
C LEU A 393 4.14 6.89 20.09
N GLN A 394 3.05 6.96 19.33
CA GLN A 394 1.76 6.47 19.78
C GLN A 394 1.78 4.96 20.06
N TYR A 395 2.50 4.18 19.26
CA TYR A 395 2.67 2.74 19.53
C TYR A 395 3.40 2.49 20.85
N ALA A 396 4.48 3.21 21.13
CA ALA A 396 5.20 3.12 22.40
C ALA A 396 4.33 3.58 23.58
N THR A 397 3.54 4.63 23.41
CA THR A 397 2.55 5.09 24.39
C THR A 397 1.48 4.02 24.65
N SER A 398 0.91 3.45 23.59
CA SER A 398 -0.13 2.40 23.68
C SER A 398 0.41 1.15 24.38
N ALA A 399 1.62 0.70 24.04
CA ALA A 399 2.28 -0.40 24.74
C ALA A 399 2.52 -0.10 26.22
N THR A 400 2.94 1.13 26.53
CA THR A 400 3.19 1.56 27.92
C THR A 400 1.90 1.61 28.73
N GLU A 401 0.86 2.25 28.22
CA GLU A 401 -0.42 2.43 28.91
C GLU A 401 -1.15 1.10 29.10
N LEU A 402 -1.19 0.23 28.09
CA LEU A 402 -1.77 -1.10 28.23
C LEU A 402 -1.02 -1.93 29.27
N PHE A 403 0.32 -1.89 29.26
CA PHE A 403 1.12 -2.57 30.28
C PHE A 403 0.88 -1.99 31.68
N SER A 404 0.70 -0.67 31.82
CA SER A 404 0.33 -0.04 33.08
C SER A 404 -1.02 -0.55 33.60
N LEU A 405 -2.03 -0.71 32.73
CA LEU A 405 -3.32 -1.29 33.12
C LEU A 405 -3.18 -2.75 33.56
N MET A 406 -2.29 -3.52 32.91
CA MET A 406 -2.00 -4.91 33.28
C MET A 406 -1.42 -5.01 34.69
N ILE A 407 -0.38 -4.22 35.00
CA ILE A 407 0.28 -4.27 36.32
C ILE A 407 -0.58 -3.70 37.46
N ASP A 408 -1.47 -2.75 37.15
CA ASP A 408 -2.41 -2.16 38.10
C ASP A 408 -3.64 -3.07 38.36
N ASN A 409 -3.74 -4.22 37.67
CA ASN A 409 -4.87 -5.14 37.71
C ASN A 409 -6.21 -4.48 37.35
N LYS A 410 -6.20 -3.54 36.39
CA LYS A 410 -7.38 -2.80 35.93
C LYS A 410 -8.08 -3.52 34.76
N GLU A 411 -8.53 -4.75 35.02
CA GLU A 411 -9.10 -5.64 33.99
C GLU A 411 -10.26 -5.02 33.21
N GLN A 412 -11.21 -4.37 33.89
CA GLN A 412 -12.37 -3.76 33.23
C GLN A 412 -11.95 -2.61 32.30
N GLU A 413 -11.04 -1.74 32.75
CA GLU A 413 -10.54 -0.61 31.97
C GLU A 413 -9.75 -1.09 30.74
N LEU A 414 -8.92 -2.11 30.91
CA LEU A 414 -8.19 -2.77 29.82
C LEU A 414 -9.15 -3.37 28.79
N THR A 415 -10.15 -4.12 29.26
CA THR A 415 -11.15 -4.78 28.41
C THR A 415 -11.95 -3.77 27.60
N ASP A 416 -12.48 -2.72 28.25
CA ASP A 416 -13.28 -1.69 27.60
C ASP A 416 -12.48 -0.94 26.53
N ARG A 417 -11.20 -0.66 26.80
CA ARG A 417 -10.29 -0.02 25.85
C ARG A 417 -10.04 -0.90 24.63
N LEU A 418 -9.72 -2.18 24.84
CA LEU A 418 -9.45 -3.12 23.75
C LEU A 418 -10.70 -3.44 22.93
N LEU A 419 -11.89 -3.51 23.54
CA LEU A 419 -13.15 -3.72 22.83
C LEU A 419 -13.53 -2.50 21.97
N LYS A 420 -13.27 -1.27 22.44
CA LYS A 420 -13.44 -0.07 21.61
C LYS A 420 -12.50 -0.10 20.39
N ALA A 421 -11.24 -0.44 20.62
CA ALA A 421 -10.26 -0.56 19.53
C ALA A 421 -10.66 -1.68 18.55
N LYS A 422 -11.12 -2.84 19.05
CA LYS A 422 -11.68 -3.93 18.25
C LYS A 422 -12.83 -3.47 17.36
N GLN A 423 -13.79 -2.74 17.94
CA GLN A 423 -14.96 -2.26 17.21
C GLN A 423 -14.58 -1.24 16.13
N PHE A 424 -13.60 -0.38 16.40
CA PHE A 424 -13.13 0.61 15.43
C PHE A 424 -12.41 -0.06 14.26
N VAL A 425 -11.42 -0.92 14.53
CA VAL A 425 -10.55 -1.52 13.51
C VAL A 425 -11.26 -2.65 12.76
N PHE A 426 -11.96 -3.52 13.47
CA PHE A 426 -12.52 -4.76 12.90
C PHE A 426 -14.04 -4.78 12.82
N GLY A 427 -14.75 -3.77 13.33
CA GLY A 427 -16.22 -3.78 13.41
C GLY A 427 -16.94 -3.80 12.05
N LYS A 428 -16.26 -3.45 10.96
CA LYS A 428 -16.78 -3.53 9.58
C LYS A 428 -16.36 -4.81 8.84
N HIS A 429 -15.57 -5.68 9.46
CA HIS A 429 -15.05 -6.86 8.80
C HIS A 429 -16.14 -7.95 8.70
N THR A 430 -16.53 -8.29 7.47
CA THR A 430 -17.55 -9.32 7.17
C THR A 430 -17.00 -10.52 6.38
N GLY A 431 -15.68 -10.66 6.29
CA GLY A 431 -14.99 -11.64 5.44
C GLY A 431 -14.34 -12.76 6.24
N LEU A 432 -13.70 -13.70 5.54
CA LEU A 432 -12.83 -14.70 6.15
C LEU A 432 -11.56 -14.04 6.70
N LEU A 433 -11.04 -14.56 7.81
CA LEU A 433 -9.78 -14.09 8.41
C LEU A 433 -8.63 -14.18 7.39
N LEU A 434 -7.78 -13.16 7.36
CA LEU A 434 -6.60 -13.03 6.51
C LEU A 434 -5.62 -14.19 6.69
N LEU A 435 -5.51 -14.73 7.91
CA LEU A 435 -4.63 -15.84 8.25
C LEU A 435 -5.37 -16.94 9.03
N ASP A 436 -4.93 -18.18 8.85
CA ASP A 436 -5.38 -19.36 9.58
C ASP A 436 -4.20 -19.93 10.39
N ASP A 437 -4.42 -20.22 11.68
CA ASP A 437 -3.41 -20.69 12.64
C ASP A 437 -2.69 -21.96 12.18
N THR A 438 -3.43 -22.86 11.53
CA THR A 438 -2.91 -24.15 11.05
C THR A 438 -1.82 -23.99 9.98
N ILE A 439 -1.79 -22.84 9.30
CA ILE A 439 -0.73 -22.48 8.34
C ILE A 439 0.50 -21.94 9.08
N LEU A 440 0.31 -21.21 10.18
CA LEU A 440 1.36 -20.50 10.90
C LEU A 440 2.20 -21.40 11.83
N GLU A 441 1.59 -22.46 12.39
CA GLU A 441 2.29 -23.41 13.26
C GLU A 441 3.43 -24.17 12.54
N LYS A 442 3.35 -24.32 11.21
CA LYS A 442 4.31 -25.08 10.39
C LYS A 442 5.68 -24.40 10.24
N TYR A 443 5.79 -23.10 10.57
CA TYR A 443 6.99 -22.30 10.35
C TYR A 443 7.74 -21.98 11.66
N SER A 444 7.90 -22.98 12.52
CA SER A 444 8.65 -22.85 13.77
C SER A 444 10.16 -23.03 13.56
N LEU A 445 10.95 -22.26 14.31
CA LEU A 445 12.39 -22.46 14.49
C LEU A 445 12.72 -23.49 15.59
N SER A 446 11.71 -23.99 16.31
CA SER A 446 11.90 -25.04 17.32
C SER A 446 12.13 -26.40 16.64
N LYS A 447 13.19 -27.12 17.04
CA LYS A 447 13.48 -28.48 16.56
C LYS A 447 12.62 -29.58 17.22
N SER A 448 11.72 -29.22 18.12
CA SER A 448 10.82 -30.15 18.80
C SER A 448 9.79 -30.70 17.81
N SER A 449 9.64 -32.02 17.79
CA SER A 449 8.73 -32.71 16.88
C SER A 449 7.26 -32.47 17.28
N ILE A 450 6.36 -32.38 16.30
CA ILE A 450 4.89 -32.31 16.51
C ILE A 450 4.38 -33.47 17.38
N SER A 451 5.14 -34.58 17.49
CA SER A 451 4.84 -35.69 18.40
C SER A 451 4.95 -35.36 19.89
N ASP A 452 5.68 -34.30 20.28
CA ASP A 452 5.85 -33.90 21.69
C ASP A 452 4.74 -32.93 22.17
N SER A 453 3.87 -32.43 21.27
CA SER A 453 2.86 -31.40 21.57
C SER A 453 1.51 -31.93 22.08
N ASN A 454 1.27 -33.24 22.01
CA ASN A 454 -0.04 -33.81 22.37
C ASN A 454 -0.40 -33.74 23.86
N ASN A 455 0.55 -33.41 24.75
CA ASN A 455 0.33 -33.38 26.20
C ASN A 455 0.69 -32.06 26.90
N CYS A 456 1.15 -31.02 26.20
CA CYS A 456 1.51 -29.74 26.82
C CYS A 456 0.74 -28.59 26.19
N LYS A 457 -0.18 -27.98 26.95
CA LYS A 457 -0.81 -26.72 26.54
C LYS A 457 0.20 -25.58 26.76
N PRO A 458 0.51 -24.77 25.74
CA PRO A 458 1.42 -23.64 25.90
C PRO A 458 0.85 -22.64 26.92
N VAL A 459 1.75 -21.97 27.65
CA VAL A 459 1.36 -20.93 28.61
C VAL A 459 0.68 -19.78 27.86
N PRO A 460 -0.52 -19.33 28.28
CA PRO A 460 -1.22 -18.20 27.70
C PRO A 460 -0.35 -16.94 27.69
N ASN A 461 -0.29 -16.24 26.55
CA ASN A 461 0.53 -15.04 26.36
C ASN A 461 -0.35 -13.78 26.38
N SER A 462 0.13 -12.71 27.00
CA SER A 462 -0.51 -11.38 26.98
C SER A 462 -0.57 -10.77 25.58
N HIS A 463 0.31 -11.23 24.67
CA HIS A 463 0.45 -10.72 23.31
C HIS A 463 0.50 -9.17 23.26
N LEU A 464 1.11 -8.52 24.25
CA LEU A 464 1.09 -7.05 24.43
C LEU A 464 1.41 -6.28 23.14
N SER A 465 2.37 -6.76 22.36
CA SER A 465 2.68 -6.20 21.03
C SER A 465 1.52 -6.12 20.03
N LEU A 466 0.63 -7.12 20.01
CA LEU A 466 -0.55 -7.18 19.14
C LEU A 466 -1.69 -6.33 19.69
N LEU A 467 -1.83 -6.28 21.02
CA LEU A 467 -2.78 -5.38 21.67
C LEU A 467 -2.41 -3.92 21.42
N ALA A 468 -1.12 -3.59 21.55
CA ALA A 468 -0.59 -2.24 21.39
C ALA A 468 -0.75 -1.69 19.96
N ILE A 469 -0.63 -2.52 18.91
CA ILE A 469 -0.83 -2.03 17.55
C ILE A 469 -2.30 -1.70 17.27
N VAL A 470 -3.23 -2.53 17.73
CA VAL A 470 -4.67 -2.31 17.53
C VAL A 470 -5.14 -1.09 18.32
N ASP A 471 -4.66 -0.91 19.55
CA ASP A 471 -4.91 0.31 20.32
C ASP A 471 -4.29 1.54 19.64
N SER A 472 -3.05 1.45 19.13
CA SER A 472 -2.39 2.55 18.42
C SER A 472 -3.18 3.00 17.18
N TRP A 473 -3.67 2.07 16.36
CA TRP A 473 -4.54 2.38 15.22
C TRP A 473 -5.81 3.10 15.64
N PHE A 474 -6.44 2.66 16.73
CA PHE A 474 -7.62 3.32 17.29
C PHE A 474 -7.32 4.75 17.77
N GLN A 475 -6.24 4.94 18.53
CA GLN A 475 -5.87 6.26 19.06
C GLN A 475 -5.53 7.27 17.95
N LEU A 476 -4.99 6.80 16.82
CA LEU A 476 -4.66 7.64 15.68
C LEU A 476 -5.80 7.79 14.67
N GLY A 477 -6.90 7.06 14.84
CA GLY A 477 -7.99 7.01 13.87
C GLY A 477 -7.56 6.42 12.52
N ILE A 478 -6.62 5.47 12.51
CA ILE A 478 -6.11 4.81 11.31
C ILE A 478 -6.90 3.54 11.06
N ASP A 479 -7.50 3.43 9.87
CA ASP A 479 -8.05 2.16 9.37
C ASP A 479 -6.94 1.41 8.61
N PRO A 480 -6.43 0.26 9.11
CA PRO A 480 -5.37 -0.47 8.44
C PRO A 480 -5.79 -1.08 7.09
N TYR A 481 -7.09 -1.21 6.82
CA TYR A 481 -7.60 -1.76 5.57
C TYR A 481 -7.62 -0.75 4.42
N ASP A 482 -7.73 0.56 4.71
CA ASP A 482 -7.71 1.62 3.69
C ASP A 482 -6.36 1.70 2.94
N HIS A 483 -5.28 1.31 3.61
CA HIS A 483 -3.92 1.40 3.08
C HIS A 483 -3.42 0.11 2.41
N MET A 484 -4.32 -0.84 2.14
CA MET A 484 -3.98 -2.13 1.55
C MET A 484 -3.39 -2.06 0.13
N ILE A 485 -3.60 -0.95 -0.59
CA ILE A 485 -3.07 -0.73 -1.95
C ILE A 485 -1.53 -0.73 -1.96
N CYS A 486 -0.91 -0.24 -0.88
CA CYS A 486 0.54 -0.14 -0.71
C CYS A 486 1.07 -1.03 0.43
N SER A 487 0.25 -1.98 0.91
CA SER A 487 0.66 -2.88 1.99
C SER A 487 1.88 -3.71 1.58
N THR A 488 2.85 -3.82 2.48
CA THR A 488 3.95 -4.78 2.32
C THR A 488 3.52 -6.17 2.81
N PRO A 489 4.23 -7.25 2.41
CA PRO A 489 3.98 -8.58 2.96
C PRO A 489 4.05 -8.63 4.50
N LEU A 490 4.95 -7.86 5.12
CA LEU A 490 5.09 -7.82 6.58
C LEU A 490 3.86 -7.19 7.24
N PHE A 491 3.37 -6.08 6.69
CA PHE A 491 2.16 -5.43 7.18
C PHE A 491 0.95 -6.36 7.11
N ARG A 492 0.76 -7.06 5.98
CA ARG A 492 -0.33 -8.03 5.80
C ARG A 492 -0.31 -9.12 6.85
N ILE A 493 0.88 -9.66 7.13
CA ILE A 493 1.03 -10.70 8.14
C ILE A 493 0.72 -10.12 9.53
N PHE A 494 1.23 -8.93 9.85
CA PHE A 494 1.01 -8.29 11.15
C PHE A 494 -0.46 -7.94 11.39
N LEU A 495 -1.15 -7.41 10.38
CA LEU A 495 -2.58 -7.18 10.39
C LEU A 495 -3.34 -8.50 10.56
N GLY A 496 -3.00 -9.53 9.79
CA GLY A 496 -3.68 -10.82 9.86
C GLY A 496 -3.54 -11.53 11.21
N VAL A 497 -2.38 -11.45 11.89
CA VAL A 497 -2.24 -12.03 13.23
C VAL A 497 -2.94 -11.21 14.30
N SER A 498 -3.04 -9.89 14.12
CA SER A 498 -3.80 -9.02 15.02
C SER A 498 -5.30 -9.27 14.85
N GLU A 499 -5.77 -9.37 13.61
CA GLU A 499 -7.14 -9.74 13.27
C GLU A 499 -7.51 -11.11 13.86
N TYR A 500 -6.63 -12.12 13.72
CA TYR A 500 -6.83 -13.45 14.30
C TYR A 500 -6.97 -13.40 15.83
N LEU A 501 -6.09 -12.66 16.53
CA LEU A 501 -6.16 -12.50 17.99
C LEU A 501 -7.50 -11.90 18.44
N PHE A 502 -7.97 -10.86 17.74
CA PHE A 502 -9.17 -10.11 18.14
C PHE A 502 -10.48 -10.75 17.70
N LEU A 503 -10.49 -11.49 16.58
CA LEU A 503 -11.72 -12.05 16.00
C LEU A 503 -11.93 -13.53 16.29
N LYS A 504 -10.89 -14.30 16.63
CA LYS A 504 -11.08 -15.70 17.05
C LYS A 504 -11.90 -15.76 18.35
N PRO A 505 -13.02 -16.52 18.39
CA PRO A 505 -13.86 -16.60 19.58
C PRO A 505 -13.07 -17.06 20.82
N GLY A 506 -13.16 -16.29 21.91
CA GLY A 506 -12.56 -16.63 23.20
C GLY A 506 -11.05 -16.39 23.31
N LEU A 507 -10.36 -16.01 22.22
CA LEU A 507 -8.91 -15.81 22.25
C LEU A 507 -8.53 -14.47 22.89
N LEU A 508 -9.22 -13.38 22.54
CA LEU A 508 -8.99 -12.07 23.14
C LEU A 508 -9.23 -12.10 24.65
N GLU A 509 -10.30 -12.75 25.09
CA GLU A 509 -10.65 -12.91 26.50
C GLU A 509 -9.56 -13.70 27.25
N GLN A 510 -9.05 -14.79 26.66
CA GLN A 510 -7.92 -15.55 27.21
C GLN A 510 -6.64 -14.70 27.29
N THR A 511 -6.39 -13.85 26.29
CA THR A 511 -5.23 -12.95 26.27
C THR A 511 -5.32 -11.87 27.35
N ILE A 512 -6.51 -11.29 27.58
CA ILE A 512 -6.75 -10.32 28.65
C ILE A 512 -6.58 -10.98 30.02
N ASP A 513 -7.15 -12.16 30.22
CA ASP A 513 -7.00 -12.94 31.44
C ASP A 513 -5.53 -13.24 31.73
N ALA A 514 -4.78 -13.73 30.72
CA ALA A 514 -3.35 -13.96 30.84
C ALA A 514 -2.55 -12.69 31.16
N ALA A 515 -2.92 -11.56 30.56
CA ALA A 515 -2.23 -10.28 30.77
C ALA A 515 -2.38 -9.74 32.21
N ILE A 516 -3.49 -10.04 32.89
CA ILE A 516 -3.76 -9.61 34.27
C ILE A 516 -3.28 -10.65 35.28
N HIS A 517 -3.57 -11.93 35.05
CA HIS A 517 -3.41 -12.98 36.06
C HIS A 517 -2.14 -13.81 35.90
N ASP A 518 -1.57 -13.92 34.68
CA ASP A 518 -0.37 -14.72 34.43
C ASP A 518 0.93 -13.89 34.54
N LYS A 519 1.81 -14.30 35.45
CA LYS A 519 3.11 -13.63 35.70
C LYS A 519 4.24 -14.14 34.80
N SER A 520 3.97 -15.09 33.90
CA SER A 520 4.99 -15.76 33.09
C SER A 520 5.64 -14.86 32.05
N PHE A 521 4.91 -13.85 31.56
CA PHE A 521 5.37 -12.91 30.52
C PHE A 521 5.63 -11.48 31.00
N ILE A 522 5.28 -11.13 32.25
CA ILE A 522 5.40 -9.75 32.76
C ILE A 522 6.81 -9.16 32.65
N LYS A 523 7.86 -9.98 32.84
CA LYS A 523 9.27 -9.56 32.68
C LYS A 523 9.61 -9.30 31.22
N ASP A 524 9.07 -10.11 30.31
CA ASP A 524 9.29 -9.97 28.88
C ASP A 524 8.56 -8.74 28.34
N ASP A 525 7.33 -8.52 28.82
CA ASP A 525 6.51 -7.34 28.49
C ASP A 525 7.15 -6.04 29.01
N LEU A 526 7.73 -6.04 30.21
CA LEU A 526 8.50 -4.91 30.73
C LEU A 526 9.65 -4.52 29.79
N GLU A 527 10.49 -5.50 29.40
CA GLU A 527 11.62 -5.26 28.51
C GLU A 527 11.18 -4.86 27.10
N PHE A 528 10.04 -5.37 26.64
CA PHE A 528 9.41 -4.96 25.40
C PHE A 528 8.94 -3.49 25.43
N VAL A 529 8.27 -3.05 26.50
CA VAL A 529 7.84 -1.65 26.68
C VAL A 529 9.05 -0.71 26.75
N ILE A 530 10.10 -1.08 27.48
CA ILE A 530 11.35 -0.31 27.53
C ILE A 530 11.95 -0.19 26.13
N SER A 531 12.05 -1.31 25.41
CA SER A 531 12.57 -1.33 24.04
C SER A 531 11.76 -0.47 23.07
N ALA A 532 10.42 -0.49 23.17
CA ALA A 532 9.54 0.34 22.34
C ALA A 532 9.77 1.85 22.60
N ARG A 533 9.92 2.24 23.86
CA ARG A 533 10.24 3.63 24.26
C ARG A 533 11.63 4.05 23.80
N GLU A 534 12.62 3.16 23.87
CA GLU A 534 13.97 3.42 23.35
C GLU A 534 13.93 3.70 21.84
N TRP A 535 13.31 2.82 21.04
CA TRP A 535 13.20 3.02 19.60
C TRP A 535 12.42 4.31 19.25
N SER A 536 11.34 4.60 19.96
CA SER A 536 10.61 5.86 19.81
C SER A 536 11.49 7.07 20.09
N SER A 537 12.32 7.02 21.13
CA SER A 537 13.23 8.12 21.48
C SER A 537 14.31 8.31 20.42
N VAL A 538 14.92 7.22 19.94
CA VAL A 538 15.95 7.26 18.89
C VAL A 538 15.41 7.88 17.61
N VAL A 539 14.19 7.52 17.21
CA VAL A 539 13.52 8.09 16.03
C VAL A 539 13.22 9.57 16.23
N SER A 540 12.67 9.94 17.39
CA SER A 540 12.32 11.33 17.72
C SER A 540 13.54 12.27 17.73
N PHE A 541 14.71 11.77 18.16
CA PHE A 541 15.97 12.53 18.10
C PHE A 541 16.63 12.55 16.72
N ALA A 542 16.04 11.88 15.72
CA ALA A 542 16.55 11.78 14.35
C ALA A 542 18.04 11.34 14.26
N ASN A 543 18.50 10.50 15.19
CA ASN A 543 19.91 10.14 15.31
C ASN A 543 20.23 8.78 14.66
N PHE A 544 20.76 8.84 13.44
CA PHE A 544 21.17 7.64 12.68
C PHE A 544 22.28 6.83 13.36
N ASP A 545 23.21 7.46 14.09
CA ASP A 545 24.32 6.75 14.73
C ASP A 545 23.86 5.90 15.92
N ILE A 546 22.94 6.43 16.74
CA ILE A 546 22.34 5.69 17.85
C ILE A 546 21.51 4.54 17.29
N TYR A 547 20.69 4.80 16.27
CA TYR A 547 19.91 3.77 15.58
C TYR A 547 20.79 2.63 15.08
N LYS A 548 21.89 2.96 14.39
CA LYS A 548 22.86 2.00 13.87
C LYS A 548 23.45 1.13 14.98
N LYS A 549 23.95 1.76 16.06
CA LYS A 549 24.58 1.04 17.18
C LYS A 549 23.60 0.07 17.83
N GLN A 550 22.37 0.51 18.08
CA GLN A 550 21.33 -0.33 18.69
C GLN A 550 20.95 -1.50 17.79
N PHE A 551 20.68 -1.22 16.51
CA PHE A 551 20.33 -2.27 15.53
C PHE A 551 21.44 -3.32 15.41
N GLN A 552 22.69 -2.88 15.22
CA GLN A 552 23.83 -3.79 15.04
C GLN A 552 24.14 -4.60 16.29
N SER A 553 23.92 -4.06 17.48
CA SER A 553 24.08 -4.80 18.73
C SER A 553 23.11 -5.99 18.82
N VAL A 554 21.86 -5.80 18.39
CA VAL A 554 20.85 -6.86 18.37
C VAL A 554 21.11 -7.83 17.22
N GLN A 555 21.52 -7.32 16.06
CA GLN A 555 21.91 -8.14 14.91
C GLN A 555 23.06 -9.10 15.27
N LYS A 556 24.08 -8.61 15.99
CA LYS A 556 25.19 -9.45 16.48
C LYS A 556 24.74 -10.55 17.44
N PHE A 557 23.71 -10.30 18.24
CA PHE A 557 23.12 -11.33 19.11
C PHE A 557 22.45 -12.45 18.30
N PHE A 558 21.72 -12.10 17.23
CA PHE A 558 21.03 -13.10 16.40
C PHE A 558 21.88 -13.72 15.29
N GLU A 559 23.09 -13.20 15.03
CA GLU A 559 23.98 -13.62 13.93
C GLU A 559 24.08 -15.15 13.73
N PRO A 560 24.23 -15.99 14.77
CA PRO A 560 24.32 -17.44 14.60
C PRO A 560 23.05 -18.09 14.02
N MET A 561 21.90 -17.44 14.18
CA MET A 561 20.56 -17.97 13.86
C MET A 561 20.00 -17.39 12.57
N LEU A 562 20.58 -16.28 12.06
CA LEU A 562 20.08 -15.59 10.86
C LEU A 562 20.03 -16.47 9.59
N PRO A 563 21.00 -17.38 9.31
CA PRO A 563 20.93 -18.21 8.12
C PRO A 563 19.70 -19.13 8.10
N GLU A 564 19.44 -19.82 9.21
CA GLU A 564 18.29 -20.72 9.36
C GLU A 564 16.96 -19.94 9.37
N ALA A 565 16.91 -18.83 10.11
CA ALA A 565 15.74 -17.97 10.18
C ALA A 565 15.36 -17.34 8.84
N ASN A 566 16.34 -16.98 8.01
CA ASN A 566 16.07 -16.44 6.68
C ASN A 566 15.43 -17.48 5.75
N LEU A 567 15.84 -18.75 5.84
CA LEU A 567 15.25 -19.81 5.03
C LEU A 567 13.79 -20.04 5.43
N ILE A 568 13.52 -20.24 6.72
CA ILE A 568 12.17 -20.50 7.23
C ILE A 568 11.24 -19.29 7.02
N GLY A 569 11.73 -18.08 7.29
CA GLY A 569 10.95 -16.87 7.10
C GLY A 569 10.55 -16.63 5.65
N ASN A 570 11.44 -16.90 4.68
CA ASN A 570 11.11 -16.76 3.27
C ASN A 570 10.06 -17.79 2.81
N GLU A 571 10.14 -19.03 3.27
CA GLU A 571 9.13 -20.07 2.99
C GLU A 571 7.76 -19.71 3.58
N MET A 572 7.74 -19.17 4.82
CA MET A 572 6.51 -18.70 5.47
C MET A 572 5.82 -17.61 4.65
N ILE A 573 6.57 -16.57 4.26
CA ILE A 573 6.04 -15.44 3.51
C ILE A 573 5.57 -15.87 2.12
N LYS A 574 6.31 -16.75 1.45
CA LYS A 574 5.92 -17.28 0.14
C LYS A 574 4.59 -18.02 0.22
N THR A 575 4.39 -18.83 1.25
CA THR A 575 3.17 -19.61 1.44
C THR A 575 1.97 -18.76 1.83
N ILE A 576 2.18 -17.74 2.68
CA ILE A 576 1.12 -16.79 3.03
C ILE A 576 0.68 -15.97 1.79
N LEU A 577 1.64 -15.53 0.97
CA LEU A 577 1.35 -14.76 -0.24
C LEU A 577 0.65 -15.60 -1.33
N SER A 578 1.00 -16.88 -1.49
CA SER A 578 0.31 -17.76 -2.44
C SER A 578 -1.15 -17.98 -2.04
N HIS A 579 -1.42 -18.26 -0.76
CA HIS A 579 -2.79 -18.46 -0.27
C HIS A 579 -3.64 -17.18 -0.33
N SER A 580 -3.06 -16.00 -0.07
CA SER A 580 -3.76 -14.73 -0.24
C SER A 580 -4.16 -14.47 -1.71
N SER A 581 -3.29 -14.87 -2.65
CA SER A 581 -3.54 -14.74 -4.09
C SER A 581 -4.62 -15.72 -4.59
N GLU A 582 -4.58 -16.96 -4.14
CA GLU A 582 -5.58 -17.99 -4.44
C GLU A 582 -6.96 -17.63 -3.88
N ARG A 583 -7.03 -17.09 -2.65
CA ARG A 583 -8.29 -16.64 -2.03
C ARG A 583 -8.89 -15.43 -2.76
N SER A 584 -8.07 -14.44 -3.12
CA SER A 584 -8.52 -13.30 -3.92
C SER A 584 -9.08 -13.74 -5.27
N ALA A 585 -8.48 -14.77 -5.89
CA ALA A 585 -8.98 -15.36 -7.13
C ALA A 585 -10.25 -16.20 -6.93
N ALA A 586 -10.45 -16.81 -5.77
CA ALA A 586 -11.66 -17.57 -5.44
C ALA A 586 -12.86 -16.65 -5.14
N GLU A 587 -12.65 -15.53 -4.47
CA GLU A 587 -13.69 -14.51 -4.23
C GLU A 587 -14.14 -13.84 -5.53
N GLN A 588 -13.22 -13.59 -6.47
CA GLN A 588 -13.53 -13.10 -7.82
C GLN A 588 -14.24 -14.13 -8.72
N ARG A 589 -14.19 -15.43 -8.39
CA ARG A 589 -14.93 -16.48 -9.12
C ARG A 589 -16.33 -16.74 -8.56
N ASN A 590 -16.58 -16.32 -7.32
CA ASN A 590 -17.85 -16.50 -6.61
C ASN A 590 -18.69 -15.21 -6.52
N THR A 591 -18.24 -14.15 -7.18
CA THR A 591 -18.99 -12.90 -7.44
C THR A 591 -19.19 -12.75 -8.94
#